data_AF-A0A392R378-F1
#
_entry.id   AF-A0A392R378-F1
#
_cell.length_a   1.000
_cell.length_b   1.000
_cell.length_c   1.000
_cell.angle_alpha   90.00
_cell.angle_beta   90.00
_cell.angle_gamma   90.00
#
_symmetry.space_group_name_H-M   'P 1'
#
loop_
_entity.id
_entity.type
_entity.pdbx_description
1 polymer ?
#
loop_
_entity_poly.entity_id
_entity_poly.type
_entity_poly.pdbx_seq_one_letter_code
_entity_poly.pdbx_strand_id
1 'polypeptide(L)' 'MTVSAALKQKSSSIEGIEKWPYEAAAIAFESIPRTLAQNCGVNVIRTMTALQGKHANGENAWIGIDGN' A
#
# COMPACT_ATOMS: atom_id res chain seq x y z
N MET A 1 -4.03 -3.54 0.09
CA MET A 1 -3.32 -2.30 0.48
C MET A 1 -3.32 -2.12 1.99
N THR A 2 -4.41 -2.43 2.69
CA THR A 2 -4.59 -2.33 4.14
C THR A 2 -3.40 -2.81 4.98
N VAL A 3 -2.86 -3.99 4.67
CA VAL A 3 -1.70 -4.56 5.39
C VAL A 3 -0.45 -3.69 5.25
N SER A 4 -0.18 -3.16 4.05
CA SER A 4 0.94 -2.24 3.82
C SER A 4 0.77 -0.94 4.62
N ALA A 5 -0.43 -0.37 4.63
CA ALA A 5 -0.75 0.82 5.42
C ALA A 5 -0.58 0.58 6.93
N ALA A 6 -1.07 -0.57 7.43
CA ALA A 6 -0.92 -0.95 8.83
C ALA A 6 0.55 -1.14 9.23
N LEU A 7 1.37 -1.75 8.37
CA LEU A 7 2.80 -1.92 8.62
C LEU A 7 3.56 -0.59 8.60
N LYS A 8 3.20 0.34 7.71
CA LYS A 8 3.74 1.72 7.72
C LYS A 8 3.34 2.51 8.97
N GLN A 9 2.11 2.36 9.41
CA GLN A 9 1.66 2.98 10.66
C GLN A 9 2.42 2.38 11.86
N LYS A 10 2.60 1.05 11.88
CA LYS A 10 3.34 0.37 12.93
C LYS A 10 4.82 0.77 12.92
N SER A 11 5.46 0.89 11.76
CA SER A 11 6.84 1.34 11.65
C SER A 11 7.02 2.76 12.22
N SER A 12 6.02 3.64 12.07
CA SER A 12 6.04 4.99 12.64
C SER A 12 6.02 5.01 14.17
N SER A 13 5.56 3.93 14.81
CA SER A 13 5.58 3.77 16.27
C SER A 13 6.85 3.10 16.81
N ILE A 14 7.77 2.68 15.93
CA ILE A 14 9.00 1.95 16.28
C ILE A 14 10.18 2.87 16.01
N GLU A 15 11.07 2.99 16.99
CA GLU A 15 12.29 3.79 16.89
C GLU A 15 13.51 2.92 16.55
N GLY A 16 14.51 3.55 15.95
CA GLY A 16 15.77 2.88 15.65
C GLY A 16 15.71 1.94 14.45
N ILE A 17 16.64 0.96 14.41
CA ILE A 17 16.87 0.12 13.23
C ILE A 17 15.75 -0.90 12.99
N GLU A 18 14.96 -1.21 14.02
CA GLU A 18 13.85 -2.16 13.94
C GLU A 18 12.69 -1.64 13.07
N LYS A 19 12.66 -0.34 12.77
CA LYS A 19 11.69 0.27 11.85
C LYS A 19 11.82 -0.22 10.41
N TRP A 20 13.06 -0.46 9.94
CA TRP A 20 13.35 -0.75 8.53
C TRP A 20 12.71 -2.05 8.03
N PRO A 21 12.73 -3.17 8.78
CA PRO A 21 11.99 -4.38 8.39
C PRO A 21 10.50 -4.15 8.15
N TYR A 22 9.83 -3.34 8.98
CA TYR A 22 8.41 -3.03 8.81
C TYR A 22 8.15 -2.21 7.55
N GLU A 23 8.99 -1.21 7.27
CA GLU A 23 8.88 -0.42 6.04
C GLU A 23 9.16 -1.26 4.79
N ALA A 24 10.18 -2.11 4.83
CA ALA A 24 10.52 -3.01 3.73
C ALA A 24 9.38 -4.00 3.44
N ALA A 25 8.81 -4.60 4.48
CA ALA A 25 7.63 -5.47 4.35
C ALA A 25 6.43 -4.71 3.80
N ALA A 26 6.18 -3.49 4.28
CA ALA A 26 5.09 -2.67 3.77
C ALA A 26 5.24 -2.37 2.27
N ILE A 27 6.45 -2.03 1.82
CA ILE A 27 6.75 -1.79 0.40
C ILE A 27 6.58 -3.09 -0.41
N ALA A 28 7.02 -4.23 0.12
CA ALA A 28 6.86 -5.52 -0.55
C ALA A 28 5.38 -5.85 -0.82
N PHE A 29 4.48 -5.56 0.13
CA PHE A 29 3.04 -5.76 -0.08
C PHE A 29 2.42 -4.84 -1.15
N GLU A 30 3.05 -3.72 -1.48
CA GLU A 30 2.60 -2.84 -2.58
C GLU A 30 2.91 -3.41 -3.97
N SER A 31 3.77 -4.43 -4.08
CA SER A 31 4.08 -5.10 -5.35
C SER A 31 2.86 -5.80 -5.97
N ILE A 32 1.96 -6.35 -5.16
CA ILE A 32 0.73 -7.03 -5.60
C ILE A 32 -0.22 -6.05 -6.32
N PRO A 33 -0.71 -4.96 -5.69
CA PRO A 33 -1.58 -4.01 -6.36
C PRO A 33 -0.88 -3.29 -7.52
N ARG A 34 0.43 -3.02 -7.44
CA ARG A 34 1.19 -2.45 -8.56
C ARG A 34 1.17 -3.36 -9.79
N THR A 35 1.40 -4.67 -9.59
CA THR A 35 1.37 -5.66 -10.67
C THR A 35 -0.03 -5.82 -11.25
N LEU A 36 -1.08 -5.83 -10.40
CA LEU A 36 -2.47 -5.86 -10.88
C LEU A 36 -2.79 -4.63 -11.73
N ALA A 37 -2.44 -3.42 -11.28
CA ALA A 37 -2.64 -2.20 -12.06
C ALA A 37 -1.94 -2.26 -13.42
N GLN A 38 -0.70 -2.77 -13.45
CA GLN A 38 0.07 -2.91 -14.68
C GLN A 38 -0.57 -3.92 -15.64
N ASN A 39 -1.02 -5.06 -15.13
CA ASN A 39 -1.65 -6.12 -15.94
C ASN A 39 -3.02 -5.70 -16.49
N CYS A 40 -3.77 -4.87 -15.77
CA CYS A 40 -5.04 -4.32 -16.22
C CYS A 40 -4.87 -3.12 -17.18
N GLY A 41 -3.65 -2.66 -17.45
CA GLY A 41 -3.40 -1.51 -18.33
C GLY A 41 -3.87 -0.17 -17.77
N VAL A 42 -4.23 -0.10 -16.49
CA VAL A 42 -4.61 1.16 -15.83
C VAL A 42 -3.37 1.98 -15.49
N ASN A 43 -3.55 3.29 -15.32
CA ASN A 43 -2.43 4.17 -14.93
C ASN A 43 -1.92 3.81 -13.52
N VAL A 44 -0.81 3.07 -13.47
CA VAL A 44 -0.23 2.52 -12.23
C VAL A 44 0.03 3.61 -11.19
N ILE A 45 0.61 4.74 -11.59
CA ILE A 45 0.96 5.82 -10.65
C ILE A 45 -0.32 6.39 -10.05
N ARG A 46 -1.29 6.81 -10.89
CA ARG A 46 -2.54 7.41 -10.44
C ARG A 46 -3.33 6.46 -9.54
N THR A 47 -3.46 5.19 -9.96
CA THR A 47 -4.23 4.18 -9.22
C THR A 47 -3.57 3.83 -7.88
N MET A 48 -2.24 3.66 -7.85
CA MET A 48 -1.52 3.38 -6.60
C MET A 48 -1.58 4.56 -5.63
N THR A 49 -1.38 5.80 -6.10
CA THR A 49 -1.46 6.99 -5.24
C THR A 49 -2.87 7.17 -4.67
N ALA A 50 -3.92 6.98 -5.47
CA ALA A 50 -5.29 7.04 -4.99
C ALA A 50 -5.57 5.93 -3.96
N LEU A 51 -5.13 4.70 -4.23
CA LEU A 51 -5.32 3.57 -3.32
C LEU A 51 -4.56 3.77 -2.00
N GLN A 52 -3.34 4.29 -2.04
CA GLN A 52 -2.57 4.63 -0.83
C GLN A 52 -3.27 5.71 -0.01
N GLY A 53 -3.76 6.78 -0.65
CA GLY A 53 -4.47 7.86 0.05
C GLY A 53 -5.72 7.37 0.78
N LYS A 54 -6.55 6.55 0.12
CA LYS A 54 -7.75 5.98 0.72
C LYS A 54 -7.45 5.12 1.95
N HIS A 55 -6.43 4.26 1.84
CA HIS A 55 -6.03 3.39 2.95
C HIS A 55 -5.30 4.14 4.07
N ALA A 56 -4.60 5.24 3.77
CA ALA A 56 -3.97 6.10 4.78
C ALA A 56 -5.00 6.93 5.56
N ASN A 57 -6.09 7.35 4.91
CA ASN A 57 -7.18 8.11 5.52
C ASN A 57 -8.13 7.25 6.38
N GLY A 58 -7.88 5.94 6.50
CA GLY A 58 -8.76 5.02 7.22
C GLY A 58 -10.12 4.83 6.53
N GLU A 59 -10.19 5.03 5.22
CA GLU A 59 -11.36 4.65 4.44
C GLU A 59 -11.56 3.12 4.44
N ASN A 60 -12.59 2.65 3.76
CA ASN A 60 -12.97 1.24 3.74
C ASN A 60 -11.77 0.31 3.37
N ALA A 61 -11.44 -0.61 4.28
CA ALA A 61 -10.35 -1.58 4.14
C ALA A 61 -10.50 -2.52 2.92
N TRP A 62 -11.69 -2.63 2.36
CA TRP A 62 -12.01 -3.47 1.20
C TRP A 62 -11.81 -2.76 -0.14
N ILE A 63 -11.43 -1.48 -0.13
CA ILE A 63 -11.14 -0.74 -1.37
C ILE A 63 -9.92 -1.36 -2.06
N GLY A 64 -10.11 -1.80 -3.29
CA GLY A 64 -9.09 -2.46 -4.12
C GLY A 64 -8.81 -1.72 -5.43
N ILE A 65 -8.17 -2.44 -6.35
CA ILE A 65 -8.00 -2.02 -7.74
C ILE A 65 -9.11 -2.65 -8.55
N ASP A 66 -9.81 -1.83 -9.32
CA ASP A 66 -10.69 -2.29 -10.37
C ASP A 66 -9.95 -2.22 -11.71
N GLY A 67 -9.99 -3.31 -12.46
CA GLY A 67 -9.31 -3.47 -13.74
C GLY A 67 -10.24 -3.33 -14.95
N ASN A 68 -11.51 -2.94 -14.73
CA ASN A 68 -12.58 -2.94 -15.71
C ASN A 68 -13.22 -1.56 -15.86
#